data_AF-A0A9X5XHF0-F1
#
_entry.id   AF-A0A9X5XHF0-F1
#
_cell.length_a   1.000
_cell.length_b   1.000
_cell.length_c   1.000
_cell.angle_alpha   90.00
_cell.angle_beta   90.00
_cell.angle_gamma   90.00
#
_symmetry.space_group_name_H-M   'P 1'
#
loop_
_entity.id
_entity.type
_entity.pdbx_description
1 polymer ?
#
loop_
_entity_poly.entity_id
_entity_poly.type
_entity_poly.pdbx_seq_one_letter_code
_entity_poly.pdbx_strand_id
1 'polypeptide(L)'
;QPYFAAQPEDVYTAWGYGLFLDEKGDYVDRTMAEATGQEILTELVHQLGFDDAAAEIRATTTVVPVMMPHITSQFAPRKVEDRPLVVPRGATNFAFLGQYTEIPEDVVFTVEYSVRGAMHGVYELLGVDRKIPGIYHALADPKTALDTLKAALA
;
A
#
# COMPACT_ATOMS: atom_id res chain seq x y z
N GLN A 1 -16.53 -1.19 -12.52
CA GLN A 1 -15.91 -0.61 -13.72
C GLN A 1 -16.75 0.57 -14.15
N PRO A 2 -16.15 1.69 -14.60
CA PRO A 2 -14.71 1.84 -14.87
C PRO A 2 -13.86 2.21 -13.65
N TYR A 3 -12.57 1.89 -13.68
CA TYR A 3 -11.55 2.40 -12.74
C TYR A 3 -10.90 3.70 -13.26
N PHE A 4 -10.72 3.80 -14.59
CA PHE A 4 -10.21 5.02 -15.23
C PHE A 4 -11.34 5.83 -15.87
N ALA A 5 -11.30 7.16 -15.78
CA ALA A 5 -12.36 8.02 -16.31
C ALA A 5 -12.62 7.83 -17.82
N ALA A 6 -11.60 7.46 -18.59
CA ALA A 6 -11.68 7.22 -20.04
C ALA A 6 -11.69 5.73 -20.43
N GLN A 7 -12.00 4.83 -19.49
CA GLN A 7 -12.03 3.40 -19.77
C GLN A 7 -13.24 3.02 -20.65
N PRO A 8 -13.05 2.27 -21.75
CA PRO A 8 -14.15 1.78 -22.57
C PRO A 8 -15.13 0.89 -21.79
N GLU A 9 -16.41 0.87 -22.19
CA GLU A 9 -17.49 0.16 -21.49
C GLU A 9 -17.31 -1.36 -21.42
N ASP A 10 -16.65 -1.95 -22.42
CA ASP A 10 -16.40 -3.38 -22.56
C ASP A 10 -15.01 -3.81 -22.04
N VAL A 11 -14.24 -2.88 -21.48
CA VAL A 11 -12.92 -3.15 -20.90
C VAL A 11 -13.03 -3.21 -19.39
N TYR A 12 -12.41 -4.22 -18.78
CA TYR A 12 -12.37 -4.42 -17.34
C TYR A 12 -10.92 -4.40 -16.87
N THR A 13 -10.69 -3.88 -15.68
CA THR A 13 -9.38 -3.79 -15.03
C THR A 13 -9.40 -4.60 -13.74
N ALA A 14 -8.36 -5.38 -13.52
CA ALA A 14 -8.12 -6.08 -12.27
C ALA A 14 -6.74 -5.68 -11.74
N TRP A 15 -6.57 -5.75 -10.43
CA TRP A 15 -5.28 -5.52 -9.78
C TRP A 15 -4.98 -6.71 -8.86
N GLY A 16 -3.74 -7.15 -8.89
CA GLY A 16 -3.24 -8.23 -8.05
C GLY A 16 -1.76 -8.01 -7.75
N TYR A 17 -1.27 -8.68 -6.72
CA TYR A 17 0.14 -8.67 -6.31
C TYR A 17 0.51 -10.01 -5.68
N GLY A 18 1.80 -10.35 -5.73
CA GLY A 18 2.38 -11.47 -5.00
C GLY A 18 3.33 -10.98 -3.91
N LEU A 19 3.39 -11.71 -2.80
CA LEU A 19 4.30 -11.40 -1.68
C LEU A 19 5.64 -12.14 -1.80
N PHE A 20 5.65 -13.30 -2.47
CA PHE A 20 6.81 -14.16 -2.62
C PHE A 20 7.26 -14.18 -4.09
N LEU A 21 8.02 -13.16 -4.47
CA LEU A 21 8.42 -12.95 -5.86
C LEU A 21 9.53 -13.89 -6.36
N ASP A 22 10.30 -14.47 -5.44
CA ASP A 22 11.40 -15.39 -5.73
C ASP A 22 11.02 -16.87 -5.62
N GLU A 23 9.79 -17.16 -5.20
CA GLU A 23 9.26 -18.52 -5.16
C GLU A 23 8.65 -18.88 -6.53
N LYS A 24 8.78 -20.15 -6.91
CA LYS A 24 8.17 -20.66 -8.13
C LYS A 24 6.65 -20.71 -7.98
N GLY A 25 5.93 -20.43 -9.07
CA GLY A 25 4.48 -20.65 -9.14
C GLY A 25 4.11 -22.13 -8.99
N ASP A 26 2.86 -22.40 -8.64
CA ASP A 26 2.39 -23.78 -8.47
C ASP A 26 2.12 -24.46 -9.83
N TYR A 27 1.75 -23.67 -10.85
CA TYR A 27 1.44 -24.15 -12.19
C TYR A 27 2.49 -23.73 -13.23
N VAL A 28 2.92 -22.47 -13.18
CA VAL A 28 4.00 -21.94 -14.01
C VAL A 28 5.33 -22.10 -13.27
N ASP A 29 6.22 -22.95 -13.80
CA ASP A 29 7.55 -23.24 -13.21
C ASP A 29 8.57 -22.10 -13.40
N ARG A 30 8.17 -20.88 -13.02
CA ARG A 30 9.00 -19.67 -12.96
C ARG A 30 8.70 -18.88 -11.70
N THR A 31 9.64 -18.07 -11.27
CA THR A 31 9.40 -17.09 -10.20
C THR A 31 8.57 -15.93 -10.73
N MET A 32 7.77 -15.28 -9.88
CA MET A 32 6.96 -14.13 -10.31
C MET A 32 7.83 -12.98 -10.82
N ALA A 33 9.05 -12.82 -10.28
CA ALA A 33 10.01 -11.81 -10.71
C ALA A 33 10.50 -12.01 -12.16
N GLU A 34 10.54 -13.24 -12.65
CA GLU A 34 10.99 -13.60 -13.99
C GLU A 34 9.82 -13.82 -14.98
N ALA A 35 8.59 -13.90 -14.47
CA ALA A 35 7.40 -14.19 -15.26
C ALA A 35 6.96 -12.99 -16.12
N THR A 36 6.56 -13.28 -17.35
CA THR A 36 5.83 -12.34 -18.21
C THR A 36 4.40 -12.13 -17.69
N GLY A 37 3.75 -11.06 -18.14
CA GLY A 37 2.34 -10.82 -17.79
C GLY A 37 1.40 -11.98 -18.18
N GLN A 38 1.67 -12.67 -19.29
CA GLN A 38 0.90 -13.84 -19.73
C GLN A 38 1.16 -15.09 -18.88
N GLU A 39 2.39 -15.26 -18.39
CA GLU A 39 2.71 -16.32 -17.42
C GLU A 39 2.00 -16.06 -16.08
N ILE A 40 2.02 -14.82 -15.58
CA ILE A 40 1.26 -14.42 -14.38
C ILE A 40 -0.25 -14.67 -14.56
N LEU A 41 -0.79 -14.32 -15.73
CA LEU A 41 -2.20 -14.58 -16.04
C LEU A 41 -2.51 -16.09 -16.07
N THR A 42 -1.60 -16.89 -16.61
CA THR A 42 -1.75 -18.35 -16.71
C THR A 42 -1.78 -18.98 -15.32
N GLU A 43 -0.87 -18.58 -14.43
CA GLU A 43 -0.88 -19.00 -13.02
C GLU A 43 -2.21 -18.65 -12.36
N LEU A 44 -2.65 -17.38 -12.48
CA LEU A 44 -3.90 -16.92 -11.88
C LEU A 44 -5.14 -17.69 -12.38
N VAL A 45 -5.24 -17.91 -13.69
CA VAL A 45 -6.35 -18.64 -14.31
C VAL A 45 -6.43 -20.07 -13.79
N HIS A 46 -5.28 -20.73 -13.63
CA HIS A 46 -5.22 -22.08 -13.06
C HIS A 46 -5.66 -22.10 -11.58
N GLN A 47 -5.15 -21.18 -10.77
CA GLN A 47 -5.50 -21.05 -9.34
C GLN A 47 -6.99 -20.78 -9.12
N LEU A 48 -7.64 -20.10 -10.07
CA LEU A 48 -9.09 -19.85 -10.05
C LEU A 48 -9.93 -21.00 -10.64
N GLY A 49 -9.30 -22.01 -11.25
CA GLY A 49 -9.98 -23.17 -11.85
C GLY A 49 -10.67 -22.88 -13.18
N PHE A 50 -10.17 -21.90 -13.96
CA PHE A 50 -10.74 -21.52 -15.27
C PHE A 50 -9.93 -22.07 -16.45
N ASP A 51 -9.37 -23.27 -16.32
CA ASP A 51 -8.55 -23.90 -17.35
C ASP A 51 -9.31 -24.12 -18.67
N ASP A 52 -10.63 -24.33 -18.61
CA ASP A 52 -11.52 -24.50 -19.76
C ASP A 52 -11.66 -23.24 -20.62
N ALA A 53 -11.59 -22.06 -20.00
CA ALA A 53 -11.65 -20.75 -20.65
C ALA A 53 -10.27 -20.09 -20.86
N ALA A 54 -9.17 -20.76 -20.48
CA ALA A 54 -7.84 -20.16 -20.44
C ALA A 54 -7.37 -19.57 -21.78
N ALA A 55 -7.72 -20.20 -22.91
CA ALA A 55 -7.35 -19.71 -24.24
C ALA A 55 -8.03 -18.38 -24.58
N GLU A 56 -9.32 -18.24 -24.26
CA GLU A 56 -10.09 -17.02 -24.49
C GLU A 56 -9.58 -15.90 -23.57
N ILE A 57 -9.43 -16.20 -22.27
CA ILE A 57 -8.98 -15.22 -21.27
C ILE A 57 -7.62 -14.62 -21.65
N ARG A 58 -6.65 -15.45 -22.06
CA ARG A 58 -5.32 -14.97 -22.49
C ARG A 58 -5.37 -14.14 -23.76
N ALA A 59 -6.29 -14.44 -24.69
CA ALA A 59 -6.42 -13.70 -25.94
C ALA A 59 -7.02 -12.30 -25.74
N THR A 60 -7.87 -12.12 -24.73
CA THR A 60 -8.57 -10.85 -24.47
C THR A 60 -7.98 -10.02 -23.34
N THR A 61 -7.02 -10.56 -22.57
CA THR A 61 -6.49 -9.91 -21.37
C THR A 61 -5.04 -9.44 -21.58
N THR A 62 -4.81 -8.15 -21.34
CA THR A 62 -3.46 -7.59 -21.26
C THR A 62 -3.04 -7.47 -19.80
N VAL A 63 -1.90 -8.07 -19.46
CA VAL A 63 -1.30 -7.95 -18.12
C VAL A 63 -0.01 -7.13 -18.22
N VAL A 64 0.04 -6.05 -17.44
CA VAL A 64 1.21 -5.18 -17.32
C VAL A 64 1.86 -5.42 -15.96
N PRO A 65 2.93 -6.23 -15.87
CA PRO A 65 3.63 -6.43 -14.62
C PRO A 65 4.41 -5.16 -14.23
N VAL A 66 4.45 -4.86 -12.93
CA VAL A 66 5.20 -3.73 -12.39
C VAL A 66 6.04 -4.21 -11.21
N MET A 67 7.36 -4.21 -11.37
CA MET A 67 8.29 -4.49 -10.29
C MET A 67 8.60 -3.20 -9.53
N MET A 68 8.41 -3.22 -8.21
CA MET A 68 8.65 -2.08 -7.33
C MET A 68 9.61 -2.49 -6.21
N PRO A 69 10.93 -2.33 -6.39
CA PRO A 69 11.95 -2.79 -5.44
C PRO A 69 11.79 -2.24 -4.01
N HIS A 70 11.10 -1.12 -3.86
CA HIS A 70 10.95 -0.39 -2.60
C HIS A 70 9.51 -0.31 -2.08
N ILE A 71 8.56 -1.04 -2.69
CA ILE A 71 7.13 -0.93 -2.32
C ILE A 71 6.86 -1.20 -0.84
N THR A 72 7.61 -2.11 -0.22
CA THR A 72 7.50 -2.45 1.21
C THR A 72 8.59 -1.81 2.08
N SER A 73 9.48 -0.98 1.51
CA SER A 73 10.69 -0.53 2.23
C SER A 73 10.40 0.33 3.45
N GLN A 74 9.28 1.04 3.48
CA GLN A 74 8.77 1.77 4.65
C GLN A 74 8.37 0.87 5.84
N PHE A 75 8.24 -0.44 5.64
CA PHE A 75 8.02 -1.42 6.71
C PHE A 75 9.30 -2.11 7.18
N ALA A 76 10.47 -1.73 6.64
CA ALA A 76 11.74 -2.26 7.11
C ALA A 76 11.91 -1.97 8.62
N PRO A 77 12.48 -2.90 9.40
CA PRO A 77 12.83 -2.65 10.79
C PRO A 77 13.65 -1.36 10.92
N ARG A 78 13.28 -0.53 11.87
CA ARG A 78 13.89 0.79 12.07
C ARG A 78 13.97 1.13 13.55
N LYS A 79 14.84 2.06 13.89
CA LYS A 79 14.84 2.81 15.13
C LYS A 79 14.06 4.12 14.94
N VAL A 80 13.78 4.81 16.05
CA VAL A 80 13.06 6.10 16.01
C VAL A 80 13.90 7.14 15.26
N GLU A 81 15.22 7.08 15.39
CA GLU A 81 16.17 8.03 14.81
C GLU A 81 16.43 7.84 13.31
N ASP A 82 16.00 6.72 12.73
CA ASP A 82 16.25 6.42 11.30
C ASP A 82 15.41 7.30 10.35
N ARG A 83 14.39 8.00 10.88
CA ARG A 83 13.53 8.91 10.13
C ARG A 83 13.60 10.31 10.73
N PRO A 84 13.76 11.37 9.92
CA PRO A 84 13.77 12.73 10.42
C PRO A 84 12.36 13.14 10.91
N LEU A 85 12.32 14.03 11.90
CA LEU A 85 11.09 14.77 12.22
C LEU A 85 10.61 15.55 10.98
N VAL A 86 9.30 15.77 10.87
CA VAL A 86 8.72 16.59 9.79
C VAL A 86 9.42 17.94 9.69
N VAL A 87 9.55 18.66 10.82
CA VAL A 87 10.41 19.84 10.94
C VAL A 87 11.55 19.49 11.90
N PRO A 88 12.78 19.29 11.40
CA PRO A 88 13.93 19.02 12.26
C PRO A 88 14.19 20.15 13.25
N ARG A 89 14.72 19.83 14.43
CA ARG A 89 15.04 20.84 15.45
C ARG A 89 16.00 21.88 14.89
N GLY A 90 15.60 23.15 14.96
CA GLY A 90 16.38 24.29 14.44
C GLY A 90 16.18 24.57 12.95
N ALA A 91 15.40 23.76 12.23
CA ALA A 91 14.98 24.09 10.87
C ALA A 91 14.05 25.31 10.91
N THR A 92 14.34 26.31 10.07
CA THR A 92 13.56 27.56 10.00
C THR A 92 12.81 27.73 8.69
N ASN A 93 13.16 26.95 7.66
CA ASN A 93 12.67 27.15 6.30
C ASN A 93 12.51 25.87 5.47
N PHE A 94 12.58 24.69 6.10
CA PHE A 94 12.39 23.42 5.40
C PHE A 94 11.73 22.35 6.28
N ALA A 95 11.08 21.41 5.62
CA ALA A 95 10.44 20.25 6.22
C ALA A 95 10.67 19.00 5.35
N PHE A 96 10.74 17.83 5.97
CA PHE A 96 10.63 16.55 5.29
C PHE A 96 9.17 16.09 5.32
N LEU A 97 8.67 15.50 4.23
CA LEU A 97 7.29 15.03 4.11
C LEU A 97 7.24 13.60 3.56
N GLY A 98 6.13 12.90 3.80
CA GLY A 98 5.83 11.60 3.21
C GLY A 98 6.08 10.42 4.15
N GLN A 99 6.28 9.24 3.57
CA GLN A 99 6.26 7.96 4.29
C GLN A 99 7.54 7.66 5.10
N TYR A 100 8.59 8.48 4.94
CA TYR A 100 9.89 8.28 5.59
C TYR A 100 10.22 9.35 6.63
N THR A 101 9.21 10.07 7.10
CA THR A 101 9.34 11.04 8.21
C THR A 101 8.78 10.46 9.48
N GLU A 102 9.24 10.95 10.63
CA GLU A 102 8.72 10.52 11.92
C GLU A 102 7.54 11.38 12.35
N ILE A 103 6.38 10.74 12.44
CA ILE A 103 5.14 11.22 13.04
C ILE A 103 4.73 10.20 14.09
N PRO A 104 4.72 10.55 15.40
CA PRO A 104 4.33 9.64 16.46
C PRO A 104 2.90 9.10 16.29
N GLU A 105 2.70 7.85 16.70
CA GLU A 105 1.38 7.18 16.77
C GLU A 105 0.64 6.95 15.45
N ASP A 106 1.10 7.52 14.32
CA ASP A 106 0.50 7.31 13.00
C ASP A 106 1.19 6.17 12.23
N VAL A 107 0.52 5.65 11.20
CA VAL A 107 0.94 4.49 10.42
C VAL A 107 1.24 4.87 8.97
N VAL A 108 2.43 4.47 8.51
CA VAL A 108 2.84 4.58 7.10
C VAL A 108 2.04 3.63 6.21
N PHE A 109 2.21 3.72 4.89
CA PHE A 109 1.43 3.05 3.84
C PHE A 109 0.02 3.64 3.72
N THR A 110 -0.18 4.86 4.20
CA THR A 110 -1.47 5.54 4.13
C THR A 110 -1.31 6.91 3.49
N VAL A 111 -2.34 7.32 2.75
CA VAL A 111 -2.43 8.70 2.24
C VAL A 111 -2.50 9.68 3.42
N GLU A 112 -3.19 9.29 4.50
CA GLU A 112 -3.32 10.06 5.74
C GLU A 112 -1.96 10.47 6.30
N TYR A 113 -0.99 9.56 6.40
CA TYR A 113 0.35 9.87 6.92
C TYR A 113 1.04 11.00 6.15
N SER A 114 0.96 10.97 4.82
CA SER A 114 1.52 12.01 3.94
C SER A 114 0.81 13.35 4.14
N VAL A 115 -0.53 13.35 4.23
CA VAL A 115 -1.33 14.57 4.43
C VAL A 115 -1.05 15.16 5.80
N ARG A 116 -1.00 14.34 6.85
CA ARG A 116 -0.65 14.74 8.20
C ARG A 116 0.74 15.35 8.27
N GLY A 117 1.73 14.71 7.65
CA GLY A 117 3.08 15.27 7.53
C GLY A 117 3.07 16.66 6.88
N ALA A 118 2.32 16.84 5.80
CA ALA A 118 2.16 18.15 5.16
C ALA A 118 1.52 19.18 6.09
N MET A 119 0.51 18.80 6.88
CA MET A 119 -0.09 19.67 7.89
C MET A 119 0.93 20.10 8.96
N HIS A 120 1.72 19.18 9.50
CA HIS A 120 2.78 19.50 10.47
C HIS A 120 3.79 20.50 9.88
N GLY A 121 4.31 20.23 8.68
CA GLY A 121 5.31 21.11 8.06
C GLY A 121 4.77 22.51 7.78
N VAL A 122 3.57 22.62 7.21
CA VAL A 122 2.94 23.91 6.89
C VAL A 122 2.58 24.69 8.15
N TYR A 123 1.97 24.03 9.14
CA TYR A 123 1.49 24.72 10.33
C TYR A 123 2.65 25.24 11.18
N GLU A 124 3.71 24.46 11.33
CA GLU A 124 4.89 24.86 12.10
C GLU A 124 5.69 25.96 11.41
N LEU A 125 6.03 25.80 10.12
CA LEU A 125 6.89 26.77 9.42
C LEU A 125 6.19 28.10 9.10
N LEU A 126 4.87 28.10 8.91
CA LEU A 126 4.10 29.30 8.60
C LEU A 126 3.34 29.88 9.81
N GLY A 127 3.49 29.28 11.00
CA GLY A 127 2.83 29.75 12.21
C GLY A 127 1.30 29.73 12.12
N VAL A 128 0.73 28.69 11.53
CA VAL A 128 -0.73 28.56 11.41
C VAL A 128 -1.32 28.22 12.78
N ASP A 129 -2.13 29.11 13.34
CA ASP A 129 -2.82 28.91 14.62
C ASP A 129 -4.05 28.00 14.48
N ARG A 130 -3.81 26.73 14.15
CA ARG A 130 -4.83 25.68 14.08
C ARG A 130 -4.28 24.37 14.62
N LYS A 131 -5.13 23.60 15.31
CA LYS A 131 -4.76 22.26 15.75
C LYS A 131 -4.81 21.27 14.58
N ILE A 132 -3.84 20.37 14.53
CA ILE A 132 -3.87 19.19 13.68
C ILE A 132 -4.81 18.17 14.34
N PRO A 133 -5.79 17.59 13.63
CA PRO A 133 -6.69 16.58 14.19
C PRO A 133 -5.91 15.42 14.79
N GLY A 134 -6.30 14.95 15.99
CA GLY A 134 -5.64 13.81 16.63
C GLY A 134 -5.85 12.49 15.88
N ILE A 135 -5.02 11.50 16.18
CA ILE A 135 -5.17 10.14 15.64
C ILE A 135 -6.27 9.43 16.44
N TYR A 136 -7.10 8.66 15.76
CA TYR A 136 -8.18 7.92 16.40
C TYR A 136 -7.65 6.66 17.09
N HIS A 137 -7.74 6.61 18.41
CA HIS A 137 -7.33 5.44 19.21
C HIS A 137 -8.55 4.54 19.51
N ALA A 138 -8.90 3.69 18.56
CA ALA A 138 -10.11 2.85 18.64
C ALA A 138 -10.18 1.98 19.91
N LEU A 139 -9.05 1.45 20.37
CA LEU A 139 -8.98 0.60 21.57
C LEU A 139 -9.22 1.35 22.89
N ALA A 140 -9.24 2.69 22.88
CA ALA A 140 -9.63 3.47 24.05
C ALA A 140 -11.14 3.38 24.34
N ASP A 141 -11.97 2.99 23.36
CA ASP A 141 -13.38 2.67 23.56
C ASP A 141 -13.52 1.22 24.09
N PRO A 142 -14.05 1.02 25.32
CA PRO A 142 -14.21 -0.31 25.92
C PRO A 142 -15.05 -1.27 25.08
N LYS A 143 -16.03 -0.75 24.33
CA LYS A 143 -16.85 -1.59 23.46
C LYS A 143 -16.02 -2.13 22.31
N THR A 144 -15.32 -1.26 21.60
CA THR A 144 -14.40 -1.64 20.53
C THR A 144 -13.34 -2.61 21.02
N ALA A 145 -12.73 -2.35 22.19
CA ALA A 145 -11.73 -3.24 22.77
C ALA A 145 -12.27 -4.65 23.07
N LEU A 146 -13.50 -4.76 23.61
CA LEU A 146 -14.13 -6.05 23.88
C LEU A 146 -14.42 -6.81 22.58
N ASP A 147 -14.92 -6.11 21.56
CA ASP A 147 -15.23 -6.73 20.27
C ASP A 147 -13.94 -7.20 19.55
N THR A 148 -12.85 -6.43 19.63
CA THR A 148 -11.53 -6.85 19.15
C THR A 148 -11.02 -8.07 19.89
N LEU A 149 -11.14 -8.11 21.23
CA LEU A 149 -10.68 -9.26 22.02
C LEU A 149 -11.45 -10.53 21.65
N LYS A 150 -12.77 -10.45 21.48
CA LYS A 150 -13.60 -11.58 21.05
C LYS A 150 -13.17 -12.10 19.68
N ALA A 151 -12.92 -11.19 18.73
CA ALA A 151 -12.49 -11.58 17.39
C ALA A 151 -11.08 -12.21 17.37
N ALA A 152 -10.16 -11.71 18.21
CA ALA A 152 -8.80 -12.23 18.30
C ALA A 152 -8.70 -13.61 18.99
N LEU A 153 -9.69 -13.97 19.80
CA LEU A 153 -9.75 -15.23 20.55
C LEU A 153 -10.74 -16.25 19.97
N ALA A 154 -11.45 -15.91 18.89
CA ALA A 154 -12.33 -16.81 18.16
C ALA A 154 -11.53 -17.66 17.16
#